data_AF-A0A0G0IWE1-F1
#
_entry.id   AF-A0A0G0IWE1-F1
#
_cell.length_a   1.000
_cell.length_b   1.000
_cell.length_c   1.000
_cell.angle_alpha   90.00
_cell.angle_beta   90.00
_cell.angle_gamma   90.00
#
_symmetry.space_group_name_H-M   'P 1'
#
loop_
_entity.id
_entity.type
_entity.pdbx_description
1 polymer ?
#
loop_
_entity_poly.entity_id
_entity_poly.type
_entity_poly.pdbx_seq_one_letter_code
_entity_poly.pdbx_strand_id
1 'polypeptide(L)' 'MKKNIKLLAFFNFFTDLQFHSAVLVIYFAKVTNSFTLAMSLFAVSMISSALFEVPTGIFSDLIGRKR' A
#
# COMPACT_ATOMS: atom_id res chain seq x y z
N MET A 1 22.21 -17.89 6.18
CA MET A 1 20.93 -17.59 5.49
C MET A 1 19.68 -17.50 6.37
N LYS A 2 19.57 -18.13 7.56
CA LYS A 2 18.34 -18.07 8.38
C LYS A 2 18.04 -16.72 9.08
N LYS A 3 19.02 -15.83 9.22
CA LYS A 3 18.88 -14.57 9.99
C LYS A 3 18.04 -13.50 9.27
N ASN A 4 18.06 -13.48 7.93
CA ASN A 4 17.39 -12.45 7.13
C ASN A 4 15.90 -12.73 6.90
N ILE A 5 15.45 -13.99 6.99
CA ILE A 5 14.04 -14.34 6.82
C ILE A 5 13.20 -13.75 7.95
N LYS A 6 13.70 -13.78 9.19
CA LYS A 6 13.02 -13.14 10.32
C LYS A 6 12.97 -11.62 10.15
N LEU A 7 14.06 -11.01 9.67
CA LEU A 7 14.10 -9.56 9.42
C LEU A 7 13.11 -9.15 8.32
N LEU A 8 13.04 -9.92 7.22
CA LEU A 8 12.08 -9.69 6.14
C LEU A 8 10.64 -9.90 6.62
N ALA A 9 10.39 -10.90 7.46
CA ALA A 9 9.07 -11.12 8.05
C ALA A 9 8.64 -9.96 8.97
N PHE A 10 9.54 -9.44 9.80
CA PHE A 10 9.26 -8.24 10.60
C PHE A 10 9.05 -7.01 9.72
N PHE A 11 9.87 -6.84 8.68
CA PHE A 11 9.71 -5.75 7.72
C PHE A 11 8.34 -5.80 7.03
N ASN A 12 7.96 -6.94 6.46
CA ASN A 12 6.64 -7.11 5.86
C ASN A 12 5.52 -6.89 6.88
N PHE A 13 5.66 -7.43 8.09
CA PHE A 13 4.66 -7.22 9.15
C PHE A 13 4.45 -5.74 9.44
N PHE A 14 5.50 -4.94 9.64
CA PHE A 14 5.33 -3.51 9.91
C PHE A 14 4.85 -2.71 8.70
N THR A 15 5.16 -3.15 7.48
CA THR A 15 4.73 -2.47 6.25
C THR A 15 3.26 -2.77 5.91
N ASP A 16 2.82 -4.01 6.11
CA ASP A 16 1.47 -4.48 5.77
C ASP A 16 0.45 -4.19 6.89
N LEU A 17 0.91 -3.87 8.11
CA LEU A 17 0.04 -3.59 9.25
C LEU A 17 -0.58 -2.19 9.14
N GLN A 18 -1.72 -2.12 8.47
CA GLN A 18 -2.45 -0.87 8.23
C GLN A 18 -3.69 -0.73 9.11
N PHE A 19 -3.52 -0.46 10.41
CA PHE A 19 -4.65 -0.16 11.32
C PHE A 19 -5.45 1.08 10.92
N HIS A 20 -4.82 2.00 10.19
CA HIS A 20 -5.42 3.25 9.76
C HIS A 20 -6.43 3.08 8.61
N SER A 21 -6.40 1.96 7.88
CA SER A 21 -7.25 1.71 6.70
C SER A 21 -8.75 1.87 7.00
N ALA A 22 -9.25 1.26 8.07
CA ALA A 22 -10.65 1.35 8.48
C ALA A 22 -11.05 2.77 8.93
N VAL A 23 -10.15 3.46 9.64
CA VAL A 23 -10.37 4.85 10.09
C VAL A 23 -10.47 5.79 8.90
N LEU A 24 -9.66 5.55 7.86
CA LEU A 24 -9.60 6.35 6.65
C LEU A 24 -10.94 6.32 5.89
N VAL A 25 -11.59 5.17 5.78
CA VAL A 25 -12.91 5.03 5.13
C VAL A 25 -13.96 5.87 5.84
N ILE A 26 -14.00 5.80 7.17
CA ILE A 26 -14.95 6.55 8.00
C ILE A 26 -14.66 8.05 7.92
N TYR A 27 -13.39 8.43 7.94
CA TYR A 27 -12.97 9.82 7.81
C TYR A 27 -13.41 10.42 6.47
N PHE A 28 -13.11 9.75 5.35
CA PHE A 28 -13.50 10.25 4.04
C PHE A 28 -15.01 10.25 3.85
N ALA A 29 -15.73 9.25 4.36
CA ALA A 29 -17.20 9.26 4.36
C ALA A 29 -17.78 10.46 5.14
N LYS A 30 -17.16 10.85 6.26
CA LYS A 30 -17.56 12.03 7.05
C LYS A 30 -17.25 13.34 6.33
N VAL A 31 -16.09 13.44 5.65
CA VAL A 31 -15.67 14.66 4.94
C VAL A 31 -16.51 14.89 3.68
N THR A 32 -16.78 13.85 2.91
CA THR A 32 -17.57 13.95 1.67
C THR A 32 -19.07 13.83 1.89
N ASN A 33 -19.52 13.48 3.10
CA ASN A 33 -20.90 13.12 3.46
C ASN A 33 -21.51 12.00 2.59
N SER A 34 -20.67 11.21 1.91
CA SER A 34 -21.13 10.17 0.98
C SER A 34 -20.15 9.00 0.92
N PHE A 35 -20.65 7.81 1.20
CA PHE A 35 -19.88 6.57 1.10
C PHE A 35 -19.45 6.26 -0.34
N THR A 36 -20.26 6.65 -1.33
CA THR A 36 -19.95 6.42 -2.75
C THR A 36 -18.76 7.25 -3.20
N LEU A 37 -18.69 8.53 -2.79
CA LEU A 37 -17.55 9.40 -3.08
C LEU A 37 -16.29 9.00 -2.30
N ALA A 38 -16.45 8.52 -1.06
CA ALA A 38 -15.31 7.98 -0.31
C ALA A 38 -14.73 6.75 -1.03
N MET A 39 -15.58 5.81 -1.44
CA MET A 39 -15.13 4.59 -2.13
C MET A 39 -14.53 4.86 -3.52
N SER A 40 -14.98 5.87 -4.26
CA SER A 40 -14.37 6.23 -5.54
C SER A 40 -12.92 6.71 -5.37
N LEU A 41 -12.60 7.43 -4.29
CA LEU A 41 -11.22 7.80 -3.96
C LEU A 41 -10.33 6.58 -3.70
N PHE A 42 -10.84 5.59 -2.96
CA PHE A 42 -10.12 4.33 -2.75
C PHE A 42 -9.92 3.57 -4.06
N ALA A 43 -10.92 3.55 -4.94
CA ALA A 43 -10.80 2.92 -6.26
C ALA A 43 -9.69 3.58 -7.11
N VAL A 44 -9.64 4.92 -7.14
CA VAL A 44 -8.57 5.66 -7.85
C VAL A 44 -7.20 5.35 -7.24
N SER A 45 -7.10 5.28 -5.92
CA SER A 45 -5.85 4.89 -5.23
C SER A 45 -5.39 3.48 -5.62
N MET A 46 -6.30 2.50 -5.62
CA MET A 46 -6.01 1.12 -6.02
C MET A 46 -5.58 1.01 -7.50
N ILE A 47 -6.29 1.70 -8.40
CA ILE A 47 -5.94 1.75 -9.82
C ILE A 47 -4.55 2.37 -9.99
N SER A 48 -4.28 3.47 -9.27
CA SER A 48 -2.97 4.12 -9.30
C SER A 48 -1.88 3.17 -8.82
N SER A 49 -2.07 2.46 -7.71
CA SER A 49 -1.13 1.45 -7.24
C SER A 49 -0.86 0.37 -8.29
N ALA A 50 -1.89 -0.19 -8.91
CA ALA A 50 -1.72 -1.20 -9.95
C ALA A 50 -0.95 -0.66 -11.18
N LEU A 51 -1.22 0.60 -11.58
CA LEU A 51 -0.49 1.25 -12.67
C LEU A 51 0.98 1.49 -12.33
N PHE A 52 1.29 1.84 -11.08
CA PHE A 52 2.66 2.11 -10.65
C PHE A 52 3.42 0.86 -10.20
N GLU A 53 2.76 -0.26 -9.96
CA GLU A 53 3.41 -1.54 -9.59
C GLU A 53 4.38 -2.02 -10.67
N VAL A 54 3.98 -1.96 -11.94
CA VAL A 54 4.81 -2.38 -13.08
C VAL A 54 6.06 -1.50 -13.25
N PRO A 55 5.97 -0.16 -13.37
CA PRO A 55 7.16 0.67 -13.53
C PRO A 55 8.05 0.60 -12.29
N THR A 56 7.48 0.58 -11.07
CA THR A 56 8.30 0.46 -9.85
C THR A 56 9.00 -0.89 -9.75
N GLY A 57 8.37 -1.97 -10.21
CA GLY A 57 9.00 -3.28 -10.36
C GLY A 57 10.19 -3.25 -11.31
N ILE A 58 10.05 -2.62 -12.49
CA ILE A 58 11.15 -2.47 -13.46
C ILE A 58 12.30 -1.64 -12.88
N PHE A 59 11.99 -0.52 -12.21
CA PHE A 59 13.01 0.30 -11.56
C PHE A 59 13.74 -0.45 -10.43
N SER A 60 13.00 -1.25 -9.65
CA SER A 60 13.55 -2.09 -8.59
C SER A 60 14.51 -3.15 -9.14
N ASP A 61 14.17 -3.78 -10.27
CA ASP A 61 15.02 -4.76 -10.93
C ASP A 61 16.27 -4.11 -11.55
N LEU A 62 16.14 -2.91 -12.15
CA LEU A 62 17.25 -2.18 -12.77
C LEU A 62 18.28 -1.67 -11.75
N ILE A 63 17.84 -1.20 -10.58
CA ILE A 63 18.72 -0.77 -9.47
C ILE A 63 19.47 -1.98 -8.87
N GLY A 64 19.01 -3.21 -9.18
CA GLY A 64 19.44 -4.44 -8.54
C GLY A 64 18.92 -4.48 -7.12
N ARG A 65 18.48 -5.65 -6.64
CA ARG A 65 18.06 -5.89 -5.24
C ARG A 65 19.22 -5.76 -4.25
N LYS A 66 19.91 -4.63 -4.26
CA LYS A 66 21.03 -4.25 -3.41
C LYS A 66 20.55 -3.22 -2.39
N ARG A 67 19.58 -3.57 -1.54
CA ARG A 67 19.49 -3.16 -0.12
C ARG A 67 18.66 -4.18 0.64
#